data_AF-A0A925ZMQ6-F1
#
_entry.id   AF-A0A925ZMQ6-F1
#
_cell.length_a   1.000
_cell.length_b   1.000
_cell.length_c   1.000
_cell.angle_alpha   90.00
_cell.angle_beta   90.00
_cell.angle_gamma   90.00
#
_symmetry.space_group_name_H-M   'P 1'
#
loop_
_entity.id
_entity.type
_entity.pdbx_description
1 polymer ?
#
loop_
_entity_poly.entity_id
_entity_poly.type
_entity_poly.pdbx_seq_one_letter_code
_entity_poly.pdbx_strand_id
1 'polypeptide(L)'
;MSGPSTVPIRVGELLERPELEVTAVAGQVGLERIVVVPRIQKPGLALTGWPEQLHDQRVLVLGATEVEYLRDHEAARTVGIPTLLASDPAC
;
A
#
# COMPACT_ATOMS: atom_id res chain seq x y z
N MET A 1 29.53 -1.06 2.36
CA MET A 1 28.79 -1.50 3.56
C MET A 1 27.53 -2.18 3.08
N SER A 2 27.46 -3.51 3.13
CA SER A 2 26.21 -4.21 2.81
C SER A 2 25.21 -3.90 3.91
N GLY A 3 24.10 -3.26 3.56
CA GLY A 3 22.97 -3.04 4.47
C GLY A 3 22.37 -4.37 4.93
N PRO A 4 21.44 -4.37 5.89
CA PRO A 4 20.78 -5.59 6.32
C PRO A 4 20.16 -6.29 5.12
N SER A 5 20.47 -7.59 4.96
CA SER A 5 19.82 -8.45 3.98
C SER A 5 18.34 -8.52 4.33
N THR A 6 17.48 -7.90 3.53
CA THR A 6 16.04 -7.94 3.72
C THR A 6 15.51 -9.25 3.17
N VAL A 7 15.08 -10.11 4.08
CA VAL A 7 14.41 -11.36 3.74
C VAL A 7 13.06 -11.02 3.10
N PRO A 8 12.79 -11.46 1.85
CA PRO A 8 11.48 -11.28 1.24
C PRO A 8 10.39 -11.95 2.08
N ILE A 9 9.22 -11.32 2.18
CA ILE A 9 8.06 -11.83 2.93
C ILE A 9 6.82 -11.81 2.05
N ARG A 10 5.97 -12.85 2.10
CA ARG A 10 4.69 -12.81 1.39
C ARG A 10 3.69 -11.91 2.12
N VAL A 11 2.76 -11.31 1.37
CA VAL A 11 1.66 -10.53 1.96
C VAL A 11 0.85 -11.38 2.95
N GLY A 12 0.62 -12.67 2.65
CA GLY A 12 -0.03 -13.60 3.58
C GLY A 12 0.71 -13.73 4.93
N GLU A 13 2.04 -13.77 4.92
CA GLU A 13 2.85 -13.86 6.14
C GLU A 13 2.80 -12.57 6.96
N LEU A 14 2.58 -11.40 6.34
CA LEU A 14 2.31 -10.16 7.07
C LEU A 14 1.01 -10.25 7.88
N LEU A 15 -0.02 -10.90 7.34
CA LEU A 15 -1.31 -11.07 8.06
C LEU A 15 -1.19 -12.00 9.27
N GLU A 16 -0.19 -12.89 9.27
CA GLU A 16 0.09 -13.79 10.38
C GLU A 16 0.92 -13.13 11.49
N ARG A 17 1.34 -11.86 11.32
CA ARG A 17 2.10 -11.10 12.33
C ARG A 17 1.14 -10.50 13.37
N PRO A 18 1.08 -11.03 14.61
CA PRO A 18 0.16 -10.54 15.63
C PRO A 18 0.42 -9.08 16.00
N GLU A 19 1.67 -8.61 15.90
CA GLU A 19 2.05 -7.23 16.23
C GLU A 19 1.50 -6.17 15.26
N LEU A 20 1.00 -6.58 14.09
CA LEU A 20 0.42 -5.66 13.11
C LEU A 20 -1.08 -5.43 13.28
N GLU A 21 -1.77 -6.31 14.00
CA GLU A 21 -3.22 -6.23 14.24
C GLU A 21 -4.04 -6.00 12.95
N VAL A 22 -3.64 -6.64 11.86
CA VAL A 22 -4.28 -6.49 10.54
C VAL A 22 -5.24 -7.63 10.21
N THR A 23 -6.18 -7.38 9.32
CA THR A 23 -7.07 -8.41 8.75
C THR A 23 -7.31 -8.11 7.28
N ALA A 24 -7.29 -9.15 6.43
CA ALA A 24 -7.62 -8.99 5.03
C ALA A 24 -9.13 -8.80 4.84
N VAL A 25 -9.51 -7.65 4.27
CA VAL A 25 -10.91 -7.32 3.94
C VAL A 25 -11.27 -7.67 2.49
N ALA A 26 -10.28 -7.74 1.61
CA ALA A 26 -10.40 -8.08 0.19
C ALA A 26 -9.04 -8.56 -0.35
N GLY A 27 -8.96 -8.89 -1.64
CA GLY A 27 -7.69 -9.13 -2.32
C GLY A 27 -6.99 -10.45 -1.95
N GLN A 28 -7.73 -11.46 -1.48
CA GLN A 28 -7.18 -12.76 -1.05
C GLN A 28 -6.37 -13.48 -2.14
N VAL A 29 -6.62 -13.18 -3.42
CA VAL A 29 -5.83 -13.68 -4.56
C VAL A 29 -4.39 -13.15 -4.57
N GLY A 30 -4.12 -12.05 -3.87
CA GLY A 30 -2.82 -11.38 -3.82
C GLY A 30 -1.92 -11.80 -2.64
N LEU A 31 -2.33 -12.76 -1.81
CA LEU A 31 -1.55 -13.14 -0.62
C LEU A 31 -0.18 -13.73 -0.92
N GLU A 32 0.01 -14.29 -2.12
CA GLU A 32 1.30 -14.81 -2.60
C GLU A 32 2.25 -13.71 -3.14
N ARG A 33 1.81 -12.45 -3.21
CA ARG A 33 2.69 -11.34 -3.61
C ARG A 33 3.81 -11.20 -2.58
N ILE A 34 5.01 -10.88 -3.07
CA ILE A 34 6.21 -10.77 -2.24
C ILE A 34 6.51 -9.29 -1.98
N VAL A 35 6.66 -8.93 -0.71
CA VAL A 35 7.19 -7.64 -0.29
C VAL A 35 8.72 -7.75 -0.26
N VAL A 36 9.37 -7.11 -1.24
CA VAL A 36 10.84 -7.10 -1.36
C VAL A 36 11.46 -5.81 -0.84
N VAL A 37 10.67 -4.74 -0.72
CA VAL A 37 11.11 -3.43 -0.22
C VAL A 37 10.61 -3.24 1.21
N PRO A 38 11.50 -3.17 2.24
CA PRO A 38 11.10 -3.01 3.64
C PRO A 38 10.72 -1.56 3.98
N ARG A 39 9.91 -0.91 3.14
CA ARG A 39 9.53 0.49 3.30
C ARG A 39 8.09 0.72 2.86
N ILE A 40 7.29 1.23 3.79
CA ILE A 40 5.92 1.66 3.51
C ILE A 40 5.90 2.91 2.63
N GLN A 41 4.78 3.14 1.94
CA GLN A 41 4.52 4.36 1.18
C GLN A 41 3.15 4.94 1.55
N LYS A 42 3.14 6.22 1.93
CA LYS A 42 1.92 7.00 2.17
C LYS A 42 1.57 7.79 0.91
N PRO A 43 0.50 7.47 0.18
CA PRO A 43 0.31 7.93 -1.19
C PRO A 43 -0.55 9.21 -1.30
N GLY A 44 -0.32 10.20 -0.44
CA GLY A 44 -1.18 11.39 -0.32
C GLY A 44 -1.35 12.23 -1.60
N LEU A 45 -0.28 12.47 -2.37
CA LEU A 45 -0.37 13.19 -3.65
C LEU A 45 -0.96 12.31 -4.76
N ALA A 46 -0.73 10.99 -4.71
CA ALA A 46 -1.35 10.10 -5.67
C ALA A 46 -2.90 10.13 -5.59
N LEU A 47 -3.45 10.43 -4.41
CA LEU A 47 -4.90 10.64 -4.25
C LEU A 47 -5.44 11.85 -5.03
N THR A 48 -4.57 12.77 -5.45
CA THR A 48 -4.93 13.92 -6.30
C THR A 48 -4.69 13.66 -7.79
N GLY A 49 -4.33 12.42 -8.18
CA GLY A 49 -4.02 12.06 -9.55
C GLY A 49 -2.55 12.21 -9.96
N TRP A 50 -1.61 12.28 -9.00
CA TRP A 50 -0.17 12.41 -9.24
C TRP A 50 0.58 11.07 -9.04
N PRO A 51 0.70 10.20 -10.06
CA PRO A 51 1.25 8.86 -9.91
C PRO A 51 2.75 8.83 -9.62
N GLU A 52 3.50 9.90 -9.88
CA GLU A 52 4.96 9.96 -9.74
C GLU A 52 5.43 9.83 -8.28
N GLN A 53 4.51 9.98 -7.31
CA GLN A 53 4.79 9.67 -5.91
C GLN A 53 4.92 8.15 -5.66
N LEU A 54 4.30 7.31 -6.50
CA LEU A 54 4.19 5.87 -6.30
C LEU A 54 5.47 5.15 -6.71
N HIS A 55 5.79 4.09 -5.96
CA HIS A 55 6.91 3.23 -6.25
C HIS A 55 6.42 1.79 -6.18
N ASP A 56 6.66 1.04 -7.24
CA ASP A 56 6.19 -0.34 -7.35
C ASP A 56 6.74 -1.21 -6.21
N GLN A 57 5.99 -2.27 -5.90
CA GLN A 57 6.32 -3.31 -4.94
C GLN A 57 6.48 -2.82 -3.49
N ARG A 58 5.95 -1.62 -3.18
CA ARG A 58 5.83 -1.13 -1.80
C ARG A 58 4.45 -1.40 -1.24
N VAL A 59 4.40 -1.59 0.08
CA VAL A 59 3.14 -1.59 0.84
C VAL A 59 2.61 -0.17 0.89
N LEU A 60 1.40 0.04 0.39
CA LEU A 60 0.70 1.32 0.50
C LEU A 60 0.00 1.41 1.85
N VAL A 61 0.17 2.54 2.54
CA VAL A 61 -0.47 2.79 3.84
C VAL A 61 -1.32 4.05 3.76
N LEU A 62 -2.63 3.86 3.83
CA LEU A 62 -3.61 4.93 4.04
C LEU A 62 -3.83 5.09 5.54
N GLY A 63 -3.33 6.18 6.11
CA GLY A 63 -3.57 6.57 7.51
C GLY A 63 -4.81 7.45 7.66
N ALA A 64 -5.01 7.99 8.86
CA ALA A 64 -6.18 8.79 9.21
C ALA A 64 -6.43 9.95 8.21
N THR A 65 -5.40 10.74 7.91
CA THR A 65 -5.51 11.88 6.99
C THR A 65 -5.93 11.45 5.59
N GLU A 66 -5.34 10.37 5.04
CA GLU A 66 -5.74 9.88 3.71
C GLU A 66 -7.19 9.35 3.71
N VAL A 67 -7.60 8.66 4.79
CA VAL A 67 -8.95 8.12 4.94
C VAL A 67 -9.99 9.23 5.09
N GLU A 68 -9.73 10.24 5.92
CA GLU A 68 -10.59 11.42 6.09
C GLU A 68 -10.72 12.19 4.78
N TYR A 69 -9.62 12.43 4.08
CA TYR A 69 -9.62 13.07 2.77
C TYR A 69 -10.51 12.32 1.76
N LEU A 70 -10.34 11.01 1.64
CA LEU A 70 -11.15 10.17 0.75
C LEU A 70 -12.63 10.11 1.15
N ARG A 71 -12.95 10.18 2.45
CA ARG A 71 -14.33 10.16 2.96
C ARG A 71 -15.08 11.41 2.51
N ASP A 72 -14.45 12.57 2.65
CA ASP A 72 -15.12 13.86 2.47
C ASP A 72 -15.07 14.37 1.01
N HIS A 73 -14.20 13.80 0.17
CA HIS A 73 -13.99 14.28 -1.20
C HIS A 73 -14.29 13.20 -2.25
N GLU A 74 -15.44 13.34 -2.94
CA GLU A 74 -15.81 12.43 -4.03
C GLU A 74 -14.80 12.46 -5.19
N ALA A 75 -14.32 13.64 -5.57
CA ALA A 75 -13.31 13.80 -6.62
C ALA A 75 -12.01 13.03 -6.30
N ALA A 76 -11.63 12.97 -5.03
CA ALA A 76 -10.45 12.20 -4.59
C ALA A 76 -10.67 10.69 -4.75
N ARG A 77 -11.89 10.20 -4.57
CA ARG A 77 -12.21 8.78 -4.82
C ARG A 77 -12.20 8.46 -6.31
N THR A 78 -12.79 9.32 -7.14
CA THR A 78 -12.91 9.07 -8.58
C THR A 78 -11.59 9.22 -9.33
N VAL A 79 -10.66 10.03 -8.85
CA VAL A 79 -9.32 10.19 -9.45
C VAL A 79 -8.27 9.37 -8.71
N GLY A 80 -8.21 9.52 -7.38
CA GLY A 80 -7.15 8.95 -6.55
C GLY A 80 -7.16 7.43 -6.49
N ILE A 81 -8.32 6.80 -6.30
CA ILE A 81 -8.39 5.33 -6.23
C ILE A 81 -7.90 4.70 -7.54
N PRO A 82 -8.36 5.12 -8.74
CA PRO A 82 -7.78 4.65 -9.99
C PRO A 82 -6.26 4.89 -10.10
N THR A 83 -5.75 6.04 -9.66
CA THR A 83 -4.31 6.31 -9.67
C THR A 83 -3.53 5.33 -8.79
N LEU A 84 -4.03 4.99 -7.59
CA LEU A 84 -3.41 3.98 -6.74
C LEU A 84 -3.44 2.59 -7.39
N LEU A 85 -4.60 2.19 -7.93
CA LEU A 85 -4.80 0.86 -8.51
C LEU A 85 -4.10 0.66 -9.85
N ALA A 86 -3.74 1.74 -10.54
CA ALA A 86 -2.95 1.70 -11.77
C ALA A 86 -1.44 1.47 -11.51
N SER A 87 -0.99 1.57 -10.27
CA SER A 87 0.39 1.20 -9.88
C SER A 87 0.52 -0.32 -9.62
N ASP A 88 1.75 -0.81 -9.39
CA ASP A 88 2.01 -2.20 -8.97
C ASP A 88 2.38 -2.27 -7.47
N PRO A 89 1.46 -1.96 -6.52
CA PRO A 89 1.77 -2.00 -5.09
C PRO A 89 1.94 -3.43 -4.61
N ALA A 90 2.75 -3.67 -3.58
CA ALA A 90 2.85 -5.00 -3.00
C ALA A 90 1.52 -5.43 -2.35
N CYS A 91 0.95 -4.54 -1.53
CA CYS A 91 -0.40 -4.59 -0.99
C CYS A 91 -0.87 -3.19 -0.57
#